data_AF-A0A838S131-F1
#
_entry.id   AF-A0A838S131-F1
#
_cell.length_a   1.000
_cell.length_b   1.000
_cell.length_c   1.000
_cell.angle_alpha   90.00
_cell.angle_beta   90.00
_cell.angle_gamma   90.00
#
_symmetry.space_group_name_H-M   'P 1'
#
loop_
_entity.id
_entity.type
_entity.pdbx_description
1 polymer ?
#
loop_
_entity_poly.entity_id
_entity_poly.type
_entity_poly.pdbx_seq_one_letter_code
_entity_poly.pdbx_strand_id
1 'polypeptide(L)'
;MSGAPHHTSAHGHMMSHAYLYCLAFLLFIATTSPTQAQVELIKLAEPNAAEAFFNLGNKHYKAGQYKEAVEAYRQVIGLNPQDADAHNNLGSAYSVLGQYTEAVASLRQATRLRPDMSEAYFNLGQAYYKSNHNAEAIALFKQVTQLTPDMADA
;
A
#
# COMPACT_ATOMS: atom_id res chain seq x y z
N MET A 1 16.77 69.52 -17.81
CA MET A 1 16.86 68.97 -16.43
C MET A 1 16.15 67.62 -16.46
N SER A 2 16.84 66.59 -16.95
CA SER A 2 17.33 65.42 -16.19
C SER A 2 16.20 64.60 -15.55
N GLY A 3 15.82 63.51 -16.23
CA GLY A 3 14.95 62.47 -15.69
C GLY A 3 15.68 61.59 -14.67
N ALA A 4 14.90 60.96 -13.79
CA ALA A 4 15.34 59.87 -12.94
C ALA A 4 14.34 58.71 -13.10
N PRO A 5 14.80 57.46 -13.32
CA PRO A 5 13.91 56.32 -13.44
C PRO A 5 13.55 55.79 -12.05
N HIS A 6 12.26 55.53 -11.83
CA HIS A 6 11.77 54.76 -10.70
C HIS A 6 12.18 53.30 -10.86
N HIS A 7 13.24 52.87 -10.18
CA HIS A 7 13.51 51.47 -9.93
C HIS A 7 12.62 50.98 -8.77
N THR A 8 11.37 50.62 -9.09
CA THR A 8 10.55 49.80 -8.20
C THR A 8 11.13 48.40 -8.13
N SER A 9 11.63 48.06 -6.95
CA SER A 9 12.23 46.78 -6.59
C SER A 9 11.30 45.60 -6.85
N ALA A 10 11.52 44.89 -7.96
CA ALA A 10 10.85 43.62 -8.28
C ALA A 10 11.43 42.42 -7.50
N HIS A 11 12.44 42.63 -6.64
CA HIS A 11 13.12 41.56 -5.89
C HIS A 11 12.37 41.12 -4.61
N GLY A 12 11.41 41.90 -4.11
CA GLY A 12 10.67 41.58 -2.89
C GLY A 12 9.57 40.52 -3.08
N HIS A 13 8.97 40.41 -4.26
CA HIS A 13 7.82 39.51 -4.50
C HIS A 13 8.23 38.05 -4.74
N MET A 14 9.43 37.79 -5.29
CA MET A 14 9.91 36.41 -5.50
C MET A 14 10.39 35.74 -4.21
N MET A 15 10.99 36.51 -3.29
CA MET A 15 11.42 36.01 -1.97
C MET A 15 10.22 35.63 -1.08
N SER A 16 9.11 36.37 -1.18
CA SER A 16 7.89 36.08 -0.40
C SER A 16 7.26 34.75 -0.79
N HIS A 17 7.23 34.39 -2.08
CA HIS A 17 6.67 33.11 -2.51
C HIS A 17 7.52 31.93 -2.03
N ALA A 18 8.84 31.98 -2.21
CA ALA A 18 9.74 30.93 -1.72
C ALA A 18 9.65 30.77 -0.19
N TYR A 19 9.52 31.87 0.55
CA TYR A 19 9.34 31.84 1.99
C TYR A 19 7.98 31.26 2.39
N LEU A 20 6.91 31.64 1.70
CA LEU A 20 5.57 31.13 1.93
C LEU A 20 5.45 29.64 1.59
N TYR A 21 6.10 29.18 0.51
CA TYR A 21 6.22 27.76 0.17
C TYR A 21 7.02 26.99 1.21
N CYS A 22 8.13 27.55 1.70
CA CYS A 22 8.93 26.93 2.74
C CYS A 22 8.15 26.83 4.06
N LEU A 23 7.43 27.89 4.44
CA LEU A 23 6.64 27.93 5.67
C LEU A 23 5.40 27.01 5.58
N ALA A 24 4.76 26.93 4.41
CA ALA A 24 3.68 26.00 4.14
C ALA A 24 4.16 24.54 4.14
N PHE A 25 5.33 24.26 3.55
CA PHE A 25 5.96 22.94 3.61
C PHE A 25 6.30 22.59 5.06
N LEU A 26 6.93 23.48 5.82
CA LEU A 26 7.27 23.29 7.25
C LEU A 26 6.02 23.04 8.12
N LEU A 27 4.92 23.78 7.90
CA LEU A 27 3.65 23.57 8.59
C LEU A 27 2.99 22.24 8.19
N PHE A 28 3.14 21.83 6.93
CA PHE A 28 2.65 20.54 6.45
C PHE A 28 3.41 19.39 7.14
N ILE A 29 4.74 19.40 7.16
CA ILE A 29 5.52 18.37 7.89
C ILE A 29 5.23 18.38 9.40
N ALA A 30 4.96 19.54 10.00
CA ALA A 30 4.65 19.66 11.43
C ALA A 30 3.26 19.14 11.81
N THR A 31 2.32 19.06 10.85
CA THR A 31 0.95 18.60 11.08
C THR A 31 0.68 17.18 10.57
N THR A 32 1.52 16.67 9.67
CA THR A 32 1.50 15.26 9.26
C THR A 32 2.03 14.35 10.37
N SER A 33 1.38 13.21 10.58
CA SER A 33 1.94 12.17 11.46
C SER A 33 3.32 11.74 10.92
N PRO A 34 4.26 11.31 11.79
CA PRO A 34 5.58 10.86 11.35
C PRO A 34 5.52 9.75 10.28
N THR A 35 4.41 9.01 10.23
CA THR A 35 4.10 7.99 9.22
C THR A 35 3.83 8.59 7.83
N GLN A 36 3.10 9.71 7.74
CA GLN A 36 2.77 10.34 6.44
C GLN A 36 3.98 11.03 5.80
N ALA A 37 4.79 11.74 6.61
CA ALA A 37 6.02 12.35 6.11
C ALA A 37 7.01 11.30 5.56
N GLN A 38 7.11 10.14 6.21
CA GLN A 38 7.91 9.02 5.71
C GLN A 38 7.39 8.45 4.39
N VAL A 39 6.07 8.33 4.22
CA VAL A 39 5.45 7.87 2.97
C VAL A 39 5.78 8.81 1.81
N GLU A 40 5.65 10.12 2.00
CA GLU A 40 5.97 11.08 0.95
C GLU A 40 7.46 11.09 0.61
N LEU A 41 8.33 10.98 1.61
CA LEU A 41 9.77 10.88 1.39
C LEU A 41 10.13 9.67 0.52
N ILE A 42 9.55 8.50 0.78
CA ILE A 42 9.77 7.29 -0.03
C ILE A 42 9.31 7.53 -1.47
N LYS A 43 8.14 8.15 -1.67
CA LYS A 43 7.63 8.45 -3.02
C LYS A 43 8.49 9.44 -3.80
N LEU A 44 9.11 10.39 -3.12
CA LEU A 44 9.96 11.42 -3.73
C LEU A 44 11.40 10.96 -3.96
N ALA A 45 11.92 10.08 -3.11
CA ALA A 45 13.32 9.66 -3.12
C ALA A 45 13.59 8.45 -4.03
N GLU A 46 12.60 7.60 -4.28
CA GLU A 46 12.83 6.28 -4.90
C GLU A 46 12.14 6.16 -6.27
N PRO A 47 12.89 5.90 -7.37
CA PRO A 47 12.30 5.56 -8.67
C PRO A 47 11.51 4.23 -8.63
N ASN A 48 11.61 3.45 -7.54
CA ASN A 48 10.81 2.25 -7.30
C ASN A 48 10.07 2.26 -5.95
N ALA A 49 9.40 3.37 -5.64
CA ALA A 49 8.65 3.53 -4.38
C ALA A 49 7.68 2.37 -4.07
N ALA A 50 7.10 1.73 -5.09
CA ALA A 50 6.23 0.55 -4.90
C ALA A 50 6.99 -0.64 -4.28
N GLU A 51 8.18 -0.96 -4.77
CA GLU A 51 9.02 -2.01 -4.21
C GLU A 51 9.47 -1.69 -2.77
N ALA A 52 9.82 -0.43 -2.50
CA ALA A 52 10.19 0.02 -1.16
C ALA A 52 9.04 -0.19 -0.15
N PHE A 53 7.81 0.20 -0.51
CA PHE A 53 6.63 -0.05 0.33
C PHE A 53 6.32 -1.55 0.47
N PHE A 54 6.51 -2.35 -0.59
CA PHE A 54 6.29 -3.78 -0.53
C PHE A 54 7.25 -4.45 0.47
N ASN A 55 8.53 -4.11 0.40
CA ASN A 55 9.55 -4.59 1.33
C ASN A 55 9.28 -4.12 2.78
N LEU A 56 8.82 -2.88 2.95
CA LEU A 56 8.41 -2.36 4.25
C LEU A 56 7.22 -3.13 4.82
N GLY A 57 6.21 -3.41 4.00
CA GLY A 57 5.06 -4.23 4.38
C GLY A 57 5.47 -5.63 4.82
N ASN A 58 6.34 -6.29 4.05
CA ASN A 58 6.88 -7.61 4.40
C ASN A 58 7.64 -7.58 5.72
N LYS A 59 8.43 -6.53 5.97
CA LYS A 59 9.17 -6.36 7.23
C LYS A 59 8.22 -6.21 8.42
N HIS A 60 7.21 -5.36 8.31
CA HIS A 60 6.20 -5.18 9.36
C HIS A 60 5.40 -6.46 9.61
N TYR A 61 5.01 -7.16 8.54
CA TYR A 61 4.29 -8.43 8.64
C TYR A 61 5.10 -9.47 9.42
N LYS A 62 6.39 -9.65 9.08
CA LYS A 62 7.30 -10.56 9.79
C LYS A 62 7.53 -10.16 11.25
N ALA A 63 7.44 -8.87 11.56
CA ALA A 63 7.53 -8.35 12.93
C ALA A 63 6.21 -8.44 13.72
N GLY A 64 5.14 -8.98 13.14
CA GLY A 64 3.81 -9.04 13.77
C GLY A 64 3.06 -7.69 13.82
N GLN A 65 3.60 -6.68 13.15
CA GLN A 65 3.04 -5.31 13.06
C GLN A 65 2.05 -5.23 11.90
N TYR A 66 0.94 -5.98 12.01
CA TYR A 66 0.05 -6.21 10.88
C TYR A 66 -0.70 -4.95 10.41
N LYS A 67 -0.96 -3.99 11.30
CA LYS A 67 -1.62 -2.72 10.92
C LYS A 67 -0.69 -1.87 10.05
N GLU A 68 0.58 -1.81 10.41
CA GLU A 68 1.62 -1.12 9.66
C GLU A 68 1.89 -1.81 8.33
N ALA A 69 1.84 -3.15 8.30
CA ALA A 69 1.92 -3.92 7.07
C ALA A 69 0.76 -3.60 6.11
N VAL A 70 -0.48 -3.53 6.62
CA VAL A 70 -1.66 -3.10 5.86
C VAL A 70 -1.42 -1.74 5.20
N GLU A 71 -0.99 -0.74 5.96
CA GLU A 71 -0.77 0.60 5.41
C GLU A 71 0.32 0.61 4.33
N ALA A 72 1.41 -0.13 4.52
CA ALA A 72 2.47 -0.25 3.53
C ALA A 72 1.96 -0.92 2.23
N TYR A 73 1.25 -2.06 2.31
CA TYR A 73 0.70 -2.71 1.11
C TYR A 73 -0.36 -1.85 0.41
N ARG A 74 -1.14 -1.04 1.15
CA ARG A 74 -2.05 -0.06 0.53
C ARG A 74 -1.30 1.02 -0.25
N GLN A 75 -0.11 1.44 0.19
CA GLN A 75 0.73 2.33 -0.61
C GLN A 75 1.21 1.65 -1.90
N VAL A 76 1.60 0.37 -1.85
CA VAL A 76 1.94 -0.40 -3.06
C VAL A 76 0.77 -0.41 -4.04
N ILE A 77 -0.43 -0.77 -3.58
CA ILE A 77 -1.64 -0.83 -4.42
C ILE A 77 -2.03 0.55 -4.95
N GLY A 78 -1.82 1.61 -4.16
CA GLY A 78 -2.05 2.99 -4.61
C GLY A 78 -1.12 3.42 -5.75
N LEU A 79 0.10 2.87 -5.81
CA LEU A 79 1.08 3.12 -6.86
C LEU A 79 0.91 2.15 -8.05
N ASN A 80 0.62 0.88 -7.77
CA ASN A 80 0.37 -0.17 -8.75
C ASN A 80 -0.87 -1.01 -8.34
N PRO A 81 -2.06 -0.64 -8.83
CA PRO A 81 -3.29 -1.37 -8.51
C PRO A 81 -3.34 -2.82 -9.01
N GLN A 82 -2.46 -3.19 -9.94
CA GLN A 82 -2.40 -4.52 -10.56
C GLN A 82 -1.37 -5.45 -9.90
N ASP A 83 -0.79 -5.05 -8.77
CA ASP A 83 0.14 -5.89 -8.01
C ASP A 83 -0.60 -7.00 -7.25
N ALA A 84 -0.66 -8.20 -7.83
CA ALA A 84 -1.35 -9.33 -7.24
C ALA A 84 -0.73 -9.78 -5.90
N ASP A 85 0.60 -9.67 -5.75
CA ASP A 85 1.31 -10.05 -4.52
C ASP A 85 0.96 -9.08 -3.39
N ALA A 86 0.87 -7.78 -3.68
CA ALA A 86 0.46 -6.78 -2.71
C ALA A 86 -0.99 -7.01 -2.25
N HIS A 87 -1.90 -7.36 -3.17
CA HIS A 87 -3.28 -7.73 -2.81
C HIS A 87 -3.34 -9.01 -1.97
N ASN A 88 -2.52 -10.03 -2.27
CA ASN A 88 -2.42 -11.24 -1.47
C ASN A 88 -1.94 -10.94 -0.04
N ASN A 89 -0.83 -10.20 0.08
CA ASN A 89 -0.23 -9.92 1.38
C ASN A 89 -1.07 -8.96 2.22
N LEU A 90 -1.74 -7.99 1.59
CA LEU A 90 -2.74 -7.13 2.25
C LEU A 90 -3.88 -7.97 2.81
N GLY A 91 -4.41 -8.90 2.01
CA GLY A 91 -5.47 -9.79 2.42
C GLY A 91 -5.09 -10.74 3.56
N SER A 92 -3.85 -11.24 3.54
CA SER A 92 -3.29 -12.04 4.62
C SER A 92 -3.17 -11.22 5.91
N ALA A 93 -2.67 -9.99 5.84
CA ALA A 93 -2.56 -9.09 6.99
C ALA A 93 -3.93 -8.78 7.61
N TYR A 94 -4.94 -8.48 6.78
CA TYR A 94 -6.32 -8.32 7.24
C TYR A 94 -6.88 -9.59 7.90
N SER A 95 -6.59 -10.77 7.35
CA SER A 95 -7.03 -12.05 7.93
C SER A 95 -6.45 -12.28 9.32
N VAL A 96 -5.17 -11.94 9.54
CA VAL A 96 -4.54 -12.05 10.86
C VAL A 96 -5.16 -11.07 11.87
N LEU A 97 -5.55 -9.89 11.41
CA LEU A 97 -6.26 -8.89 12.22
C LEU A 97 -7.74 -9.24 12.47
N GLY A 98 -8.26 -10.33 11.91
CA GLY A 98 -9.67 -10.71 12.01
C GLY A 98 -10.62 -9.88 11.12
N GLN A 99 -10.07 -9.06 10.23
CA GLN A 99 -10.80 -8.20 9.30
C GLN A 99 -11.14 -8.98 8.02
N TYR A 100 -12.00 -9.99 8.16
CA TYR A 100 -12.22 -10.99 7.10
C TYR A 100 -12.90 -10.42 5.84
N THR A 101 -13.73 -9.39 5.98
CA THR A 101 -14.39 -8.75 4.83
C THR A 101 -13.38 -8.07 3.91
N GLU A 102 -12.46 -7.31 4.49
CA GLU A 102 -11.37 -6.61 3.80
C GLU A 102 -10.34 -7.60 3.24
N ALA A 103 -10.08 -8.68 3.99
CA ALA A 103 -9.24 -9.78 3.53
C ALA A 103 -9.80 -10.42 2.26
N VAL A 104 -11.09 -10.81 2.27
CA VAL A 104 -11.78 -11.40 1.13
C VAL A 104 -11.76 -10.47 -0.08
N ALA A 105 -12.00 -9.17 0.12
CA ALA A 105 -11.97 -8.19 -0.97
C ALA A 105 -10.59 -8.13 -1.65
N SER A 106 -9.52 -8.06 -0.85
CA SER A 106 -8.14 -7.99 -1.35
C SER A 106 -7.71 -9.28 -2.03
N LEU A 107 -7.99 -10.44 -1.42
CA LEU A 107 -7.63 -11.76 -1.96
C LEU A 107 -8.42 -12.11 -3.23
N ARG A 108 -9.67 -11.66 -3.35
CA ARG A 108 -10.43 -11.73 -4.60
C ARG A 108 -9.79 -10.90 -5.71
N GLN A 109 -9.17 -9.76 -5.39
CA GLN A 109 -8.44 -8.99 -6.39
C GLN A 109 -7.15 -9.71 -6.79
N ALA A 110 -6.41 -10.30 -5.84
CA ALA A 110 -5.22 -11.10 -6.14
C ALA A 110 -5.53 -12.26 -7.10
N THR A 111 -6.56 -13.07 -6.79
CA THR A 111 -6.98 -14.19 -7.66
C THR A 111 -7.50 -13.75 -9.02
N ARG A 112 -8.13 -12.57 -9.14
CA ARG A 112 -8.50 -12.00 -10.44
C ARG A 112 -7.30 -11.57 -11.28
N LEU A 113 -6.31 -10.93 -10.63
CA LEU A 113 -5.11 -10.45 -11.30
C LEU A 113 -4.19 -11.60 -11.70
N ARG A 114 -4.13 -12.65 -10.88
CA ARG A 114 -3.29 -13.83 -11.09
C ARG A 114 -4.07 -15.13 -10.80
N PRO A 115 -4.80 -15.67 -11.78
CA PRO A 115 -5.67 -16.85 -11.63
C PRO A 115 -4.93 -18.18 -11.35
N ASP A 116 -3.61 -18.21 -11.50
CA ASP A 116 -2.73 -19.36 -11.21
C ASP A 116 -2.04 -19.25 -9.83
N MET A 117 -2.34 -18.22 -9.04
CA MET A 117 -1.73 -17.99 -7.73
C MET A 117 -2.39 -18.85 -6.64
N SER A 118 -1.98 -20.11 -6.51
CA SER A 118 -2.51 -21.05 -5.51
C SER A 118 -2.54 -20.48 -4.08
N GLU A 119 -1.52 -19.73 -3.68
CA GLU A 119 -1.45 -19.09 -2.36
C GLU A 119 -2.63 -18.13 -2.12
N ALA A 120 -3.01 -17.34 -3.12
CA ALA A 120 -4.12 -16.40 -3.01
C ALA A 120 -5.48 -17.13 -2.87
N TYR A 121 -5.66 -18.26 -3.57
CA TYR A 121 -6.85 -19.11 -3.41
C TYR A 121 -6.89 -19.75 -2.02
N PHE A 122 -5.76 -20.23 -1.53
CA PHE A 122 -5.64 -20.81 -0.19
C PHE A 122 -5.97 -19.77 0.90
N ASN A 123 -5.36 -18.58 0.82
CA ASN A 123 -5.61 -17.48 1.75
C ASN A 123 -7.07 -17.03 1.68
N LEU A 124 -7.67 -16.94 0.48
CA LEU A 124 -9.08 -16.60 0.32
C LEU A 124 -10.00 -17.66 0.96
N GLY A 125 -9.70 -18.94 0.76
CA GLY A 125 -10.42 -20.04 1.38
C GLY A 125 -10.35 -19.99 2.90
N GLN A 126 -9.17 -19.71 3.46
CA GLN A 126 -9.01 -19.51 4.91
C GLN A 126 -9.82 -18.33 5.44
N ALA A 127 -9.85 -17.20 4.73
CA ALA A 127 -10.63 -16.03 5.12
C ALA A 127 -12.14 -16.33 5.13
N TYR A 128 -12.64 -17.08 4.14
CA TYR A 128 -14.04 -17.54 4.12
C TYR A 128 -14.34 -18.53 5.25
N TYR A 129 -13.46 -19.50 5.49
CA TYR A 129 -13.62 -20.47 6.58
C TYR A 129 -13.71 -19.77 7.94
N LYS A 130 -12.78 -18.83 8.22
CA LYS A 130 -12.76 -18.07 9.48
C LYS A 130 -13.95 -17.12 9.65
N SER A 131 -14.63 -16.77 8.55
CA SER A 131 -15.87 -15.98 8.56
C SER A 131 -17.14 -16.83 8.44
N ASN A 132 -17.05 -18.16 8.62
CA ASN A 132 -18.15 -19.14 8.56
C ASN A 132 -18.80 -19.34 7.18
N HIS A 133 -18.13 -18.95 6.10
CA HIS A 133 -18.56 -19.19 4.72
C HIS A 133 -17.95 -20.50 4.19
N ASN A 134 -18.37 -21.61 4.78
CA ASN A 134 -17.71 -22.91 4.57
C ASN A 134 -17.84 -23.46 3.15
N ALA A 135 -18.96 -23.18 2.46
CA ALA A 135 -19.18 -23.66 1.10
C ALA A 135 -18.19 -23.01 0.11
N GLU A 136 -18.00 -21.70 0.23
CA GLU A 136 -17.04 -20.93 -0.55
C GLU A 136 -15.60 -21.37 -0.26
N ALA A 137 -15.27 -21.59 1.02
CA ALA A 137 -13.95 -22.10 1.42
C ALA A 137 -13.63 -23.46 0.77
N ILE A 138 -14.57 -24.41 0.80
CA ILE A 138 -14.39 -25.74 0.18
C ILE A 138 -14.14 -25.61 -1.33
N ALA A 139 -14.89 -24.75 -2.02
CA ALA A 139 -14.71 -24.54 -3.46
C ALA A 139 -13.30 -24.01 -3.78
N LEU A 140 -12.80 -23.07 -2.97
CA LEU A 140 -11.46 -22.50 -3.16
C LEU A 140 -10.35 -23.48 -2.83
N PHE A 141 -10.48 -24.29 -1.78
CA PHE A 141 -9.48 -25.33 -1.49
C PHE A 141 -9.39 -26.40 -2.58
N LYS A 142 -10.53 -26.75 -3.22
CA LYS A 142 -10.52 -27.61 -4.42
C LYS A 142 -9.77 -26.95 -5.58
N GLN A 143 -9.85 -25.63 -5.73
CA GLN A 143 -9.08 -24.92 -6.74
C GLN A 143 -7.58 -25.01 -6.46
N VAL A 144 -7.16 -24.89 -5.19
CA VAL A 144 -5.75 -25.04 -4.80
C VAL A 144 -5.21 -26.42 -5.21
N THR A 145 -5.94 -27.51 -4.92
CA THR A 145 -5.49 -28.86 -5.30
C THR A 145 -5.42 -29.06 -6.82
N GLN A 146 -6.25 -28.36 -7.59
CA GLN A 146 -6.18 -28.39 -9.06
C GLN A 146 -4.97 -27.62 -9.61
N LEU A 147 -4.61 -26.49 -8.98
CA LEU A 147 -3.48 -25.66 -9.40
C LEU A 147 -2.13 -26.24 -8.96
N THR A 148 -2.09 -26.90 -7.80
CA THR A 148 -0.91 -27.57 -7.25
C THR A 148 -1.26 -29.01 -6.85
N PRO A 149 -1.26 -29.95 -7.82
CA PRO A 149 -1.54 -31.36 -7.55
C PRO A 149 -0.60 -31.96 -6.50
N ASP A 150 0.67 -31.53 -6.47
CA ASP A 150 1.72 -32.06 -5.60
C ASP A 150 1.56 -31.69 -4.11
N MET A 151 0.68 -30.73 -3.76
CA MET A 151 0.36 -30.39 -2.37
C MET A 151 -0.71 -31.30 -1.76
N ALA A 152 -1.40 -32.12 -2.56
CA ALA A 152 -2.47 -32.99 -2.07
C ALA A 152 -1.96 -34.22 -1.28
N ASP A 153 -0.65 -34.49 -1.36
CA ASP A 153 -0.02 -35.71 -0.82
C ASP A 153 0.86 -35.47 0.43
N ALA A 154 0.84 -34.26 1.02
CA ALA A 154 1.66 -33.87 2.18
C ALA A 154 0.87 -33.78 3.50
#